data_AF-A0A4Q4SH19-F1
#
_entry.id   AF-A0A4Q4SH19-F1
#
_cell.length_a   1.000
_cell.length_b   1.000
_cell.length_c   1.000
_cell.angle_alpha   90.00
_cell.angle_beta   90.00
_cell.angle_gamma   90.00
#
_symmetry.space_group_name_H-M   'P 1'
#
loop_
_entity.id
_entity.type
_entity.pdbx_description
1 polymer ?
#
loop_
_entity_poly.entity_id
_entity_poly.type
_entity_poly.pdbx_seq_one_letter_code
_entity_poly.pdbx_strand_id
1 'polypeptide(L)'
;MGSTNGAKIAVSHQEVILMSDEAVEALIDKVRSHMSIMFKICEAVAMLDMVYMIEQSMVSTKLMGTQPRLTDTLAIEAGRHPIKEKIMQSKFVPNDVYATQQTRFQIVTGCNMSGKSTYIRSVALMTIMAQIGSYVPANYGSFPILHQLFARLGMDDNIETNVSTFAAEMKEIAFILRNVDRHSLVLIDELGRGTSTRDGLAIALAIAEALVSSRALVWFATHFKDLAIIMGDRVGVQNLHLAVEMEDPHSMTMLYKTTQGIVQEVHYGLTLARVVPLPPGIVEHATLVAQKVERHMLQRKKASGTVLREKRRKLVLNLKEHLIQAHTGVLEGEVLTAWLKELQNEFVSRMTALEAEAASTDQKIQDEDEEMMNRNDEDEDERPDTYASPSVISVDSRVSSTQSNSTTRAMSEASTLRAVSSNER
;
A
#
# COMPACT_ATOMS: atom_id res chain seq x y z
N MET A 1 50.85 -3.47 -76.45
CA MET A 1 49.65 -4.35 -76.46
C MET A 1 49.01 -4.56 -75.08
N GLY A 2 49.68 -4.29 -73.95
CA GLY A 2 49.08 -4.44 -72.61
C GLY A 2 48.09 -3.34 -72.16
N SER A 3 48.26 -2.08 -72.61
CA SER A 3 47.41 -0.96 -72.12
C SER A 3 46.01 -0.92 -72.76
N THR A 4 45.86 -1.38 -74.00
CA THR A 4 44.58 -1.43 -74.71
C THR A 4 43.65 -2.55 -74.22
N ASN A 5 44.22 -3.66 -73.73
CA ASN A 5 43.42 -4.73 -73.12
C ASN A 5 42.91 -4.33 -71.72
N GLY A 6 43.72 -3.65 -70.91
CA GLY A 6 43.28 -3.12 -69.62
C GLY A 6 42.15 -2.09 -69.74
N ALA A 7 42.23 -1.19 -70.73
CA ALA A 7 41.16 -0.22 -71.00
C ALA A 7 39.85 -0.88 -71.47
N LYS A 8 39.91 -1.90 -72.33
CA LYS A 8 38.72 -2.65 -72.76
C LYS A 8 38.08 -3.43 -71.61
N ILE A 9 38.89 -4.06 -70.76
CA ILE A 9 38.41 -4.76 -69.55
C ILE A 9 37.73 -3.76 -68.61
N ALA A 10 38.29 -2.57 -68.42
CA ALA A 10 37.68 -1.53 -67.59
C ALA A 10 36.34 -1.03 -68.15
N VAL A 11 36.22 -0.85 -69.47
CA VAL A 11 34.95 -0.46 -70.11
C VAL A 11 33.90 -1.55 -70.00
N SER A 12 34.24 -2.82 -70.27
CA SER A 12 33.30 -3.93 -70.10
C SER A 12 32.88 -4.14 -68.64
N HIS A 13 33.79 -3.91 -67.69
CA HIS A 13 33.46 -3.95 -66.26
C HIS A 13 32.47 -2.85 -65.87
N GLN A 14 32.65 -1.63 -66.38
CA GLN A 14 31.72 -0.53 -66.15
C GLN A 14 30.35 -0.80 -66.77
N GLU A 15 30.30 -1.39 -67.96
CA GLU A 15 29.06 -1.76 -68.65
C GLU A 15 28.29 -2.83 -67.85
N VAL A 16 29.00 -3.85 -67.33
CA VAL A 16 28.39 -4.88 -66.46
C VAL A 16 27.80 -4.26 -65.18
N ILE A 17 28.49 -3.29 -64.56
CA ILE A 17 27.95 -2.59 -63.38
C ILE A 17 26.68 -1.83 -63.74
N LEU A 18 26.68 -1.04 -64.82
CA LEU A 18 25.52 -0.25 -65.23
C LEU A 18 24.31 -1.13 -65.55
N MET A 19 24.52 -2.23 -66.28
CA MET A 19 23.45 -3.19 -66.56
C MET A 19 22.93 -3.89 -65.29
N SER A 20 23.81 -4.10 -64.31
CA SER A 20 23.41 -4.68 -63.02
C SER A 20 22.56 -3.70 -62.21
N ASP A 21 22.94 -2.42 -62.17
CA ASP A 21 22.18 -1.37 -61.49
C ASP A 21 20.80 -1.19 -62.12
N GLU A 22 20.71 -1.17 -63.45
CA GLU A 22 19.42 -1.10 -64.17
C GLU A 22 18.51 -2.30 -63.85
N ALA A 23 19.08 -3.51 -63.77
CA ALA A 23 18.34 -4.71 -63.38
C ALA A 23 17.84 -4.64 -61.92
N VAL A 24 18.65 -4.08 -61.00
CA VAL A 24 18.27 -3.89 -59.59
C VAL A 24 17.18 -2.82 -59.46
N GLU A 25 17.29 -1.68 -60.14
CA GLU A 25 16.25 -0.64 -60.13
C GLU A 25 14.92 -1.18 -60.68
N ALA A 26 14.94 -1.91 -61.79
CA ALA A 26 13.75 -2.53 -62.35
C ALA A 26 13.12 -3.56 -61.40
N LEU A 27 13.93 -4.30 -60.63
CA LEU A 27 13.45 -5.20 -59.60
C LEU A 27 12.82 -4.43 -58.42
N ILE A 28 13.47 -3.36 -57.94
CA ILE A 28 12.95 -2.51 -56.87
C ILE A 28 11.59 -1.92 -57.25
N ASP A 29 11.44 -1.42 -58.48
CA ASP A 29 10.17 -0.84 -58.94
C ASP A 29 9.07 -1.90 -59.06
N LYS A 30 9.39 -3.11 -59.51
CA LYS A 30 8.44 -4.25 -59.47
C LYS A 30 8.03 -4.58 -58.05
N VAL A 31 8.97 -4.61 -57.10
CA VAL A 31 8.67 -4.89 -55.68
C VAL A 31 7.82 -3.77 -55.07
N ARG A 32 8.10 -2.49 -55.38
CA ARG A 32 7.32 -1.34 -54.91
C ARG A 32 5.84 -1.44 -55.25
N SER A 33 5.50 -1.97 -56.43
CA SER A 33 4.09 -2.18 -56.82
C SER A 33 3.34 -3.18 -55.91
N HIS A 34 4.06 -4.04 -55.18
CA HIS A 34 3.53 -5.03 -54.24
C HIS A 34 3.68 -4.63 -52.77
N MET A 35 4.18 -3.42 -52.48
CA MET A 35 4.50 -3.00 -51.11
C MET A 35 3.29 -3.08 -50.16
N SER A 36 2.09 -2.76 -50.66
CA SER A 36 0.84 -2.87 -49.88
C SER A 36 0.52 -4.31 -49.47
N ILE A 37 0.80 -5.29 -50.34
CA ILE A 37 0.61 -6.71 -50.05
C ILE A 37 1.66 -7.18 -49.05
N MET A 38 2.92 -6.76 -49.21
CA MET A 38 3.99 -7.09 -48.27
C MET A 38 3.68 -6.60 -46.86
N PHE A 39 3.17 -5.37 -46.69
CA PHE A 39 2.75 -4.88 -45.37
C PHE A 39 1.64 -5.73 -44.74
N LYS A 40 0.65 -6.18 -45.53
CA LYS A 40 -0.41 -7.09 -45.05
C LYS A 40 0.14 -8.44 -44.62
N ILE A 41 1.13 -8.98 -45.34
CA ILE A 41 1.80 -10.23 -44.96
C ILE A 41 2.56 -10.03 -43.65
N CYS A 42 3.32 -8.93 -43.51
CA CYS A 42 4.03 -8.62 -42.28
C CYS A 42 3.08 -8.49 -41.09
N GLU A 43 1.94 -7.81 -41.25
CA GLU A 43 0.92 -7.68 -40.20
C GLU A 43 0.31 -9.03 -39.82
N ALA A 44 -0.02 -9.87 -40.80
CA ALA A 44 -0.55 -11.21 -40.55
C ALA A 44 0.46 -12.12 -39.82
N VAL A 45 1.73 -12.09 -40.23
CA VAL A 45 2.81 -12.85 -39.57
C VAL A 45 3.05 -12.33 -38.15
N ALA A 46 3.04 -11.00 -37.95
CA ALA A 46 3.21 -10.39 -36.63
C ALA A 46 2.06 -10.76 -35.67
N MET A 47 0.81 -10.76 -36.15
CA MET A 47 -0.33 -11.19 -35.35
C MET A 47 -0.24 -12.68 -34.98
N LEU A 48 0.13 -13.53 -35.95
CA LEU A 48 0.32 -14.96 -35.70
C LEU A 48 1.41 -15.23 -34.67
N ASP A 49 2.56 -14.53 -34.79
CA ASP A 49 3.67 -14.65 -33.86
C ASP A 49 3.26 -14.19 -32.45
N MET A 50 2.55 -13.06 -32.33
CA MET A 50 2.03 -12.58 -31.05
C MET A 50 1.12 -13.60 -30.35
N VAL A 51 0.13 -14.16 -31.08
CA VAL A 51 -0.80 -15.15 -30.52
C VAL A 51 -0.07 -16.43 -30.11
N TYR A 52 0.84 -16.91 -30.95
CA TYR A 52 1.65 -18.10 -30.67
C TYR A 52 2.56 -17.91 -29.46
N MET A 53 3.21 -16.74 -29.33
CA MET A 53 4.05 -16.41 -28.17
C MET A 53 3.27 -16.34 -26.85
N ILE A 54 2.03 -15.83 -26.88
CA ILE A 54 1.15 -15.80 -25.71
C ILE A 54 0.85 -17.21 -25.19
N GLU A 55 0.49 -18.13 -26.10
CA GLU A 55 0.23 -19.53 -25.76
C GLU A 55 1.50 -20.22 -25.22
N GLN A 56 2.62 -20.07 -25.93
CA GLN A 56 3.88 -20.69 -25.56
C GLN A 56 4.42 -20.20 -24.21
N SER A 57 4.23 -18.91 -23.88
CA SER A 57 4.65 -18.35 -22.59
C SER A 57 3.94 -19.03 -21.41
N MET A 58 2.71 -19.51 -21.59
CA MET A 58 1.94 -20.22 -20.56
C MET A 58 2.35 -21.68 -20.44
N VAL A 59 2.49 -22.37 -21.58
CA VAL A 59 2.87 -23.79 -21.61
C VAL A 59 4.29 -23.99 -21.07
N SER A 60 5.24 -23.18 -21.53
CA SER A 60 6.66 -23.28 -21.13
C SER A 60 6.87 -23.05 -19.64
N THR A 61 5.98 -22.31 -18.99
CA THR A 61 6.13 -21.92 -17.59
C THR A 61 5.43 -22.85 -16.61
N LYS A 62 4.72 -23.88 -17.12
CA LYS A 62 3.84 -24.77 -16.33
C LYS A 62 2.85 -24.00 -15.44
N LEU A 63 2.63 -22.73 -15.75
CA LEU A 63 1.60 -21.92 -15.14
C LEU A 63 0.28 -22.48 -15.65
N MET A 64 -0.58 -22.94 -14.74
CA MET A 64 -1.97 -23.26 -15.09
C MET A 64 -2.66 -21.94 -15.44
N GLY A 65 -2.51 -21.53 -16.70
CA GLY A 65 -3.12 -20.34 -17.26
C GLY A 65 -4.56 -20.64 -17.62
N THR A 66 -5.49 -19.84 -17.13
CA THR A 66 -6.92 -19.96 -17.49
C THR A 66 -7.29 -18.89 -18.49
N GLN A 67 -8.15 -19.26 -19.45
CA GLN A 67 -8.73 -18.30 -20.39
C GLN A 67 -9.64 -17.33 -19.62
N PRO A 68 -9.38 -16.01 -19.65
CA PRO A 68 -10.19 -15.04 -18.93
C PRO A 68 -11.58 -14.90 -19.55
N ARG A 69 -12.60 -14.72 -18.70
CA ARG A 69 -13.98 -14.40 -19.12
C ARG A 69 -14.27 -12.92 -18.90
N LEU A 70 -14.59 -12.21 -19.97
CA LEU A 70 -14.99 -10.80 -19.87
C LEU A 70 -16.45 -10.72 -19.37
N THR A 71 -16.65 -10.20 -18.16
CA THR A 71 -17.96 -10.02 -17.52
C THR A 71 -17.95 -8.75 -16.67
N ASP A 72 -19.07 -8.32 -16.10
CA ASP A 72 -19.10 -7.11 -15.25
C ASP A 72 -18.46 -7.28 -13.85
N THR A 73 -17.96 -8.48 -13.52
CA THR A 73 -17.42 -8.80 -12.20
C THR A 73 -15.95 -9.18 -12.29
N LEU A 74 -15.14 -8.65 -11.37
CA LEU A 74 -13.77 -9.12 -11.19
C LEU A 74 -13.78 -10.31 -10.21
N ALA A 75 -13.50 -11.51 -10.72
CA ALA A 75 -13.41 -12.71 -9.91
C ALA A 75 -12.21 -13.54 -10.36
N ILE A 76 -11.25 -13.74 -9.46
CA ILE A 76 -10.04 -14.50 -9.72
C ILE A 76 -9.92 -15.56 -8.63
N GLU A 77 -9.85 -16.82 -9.02
CA GLU A 77 -9.63 -17.94 -8.11
C GLU A 77 -8.17 -18.37 -8.18
N ALA A 78 -7.51 -18.44 -7.03
CA ALA A 78 -6.11 -18.83 -6.90
C ALA A 78 -5.16 -18.04 -7.83
N GLY A 79 -5.36 -16.73 -7.92
CA GLY A 79 -4.58 -15.84 -8.77
C GLY A 79 -3.14 -15.65 -8.28
N ARG A 80 -2.20 -15.57 -9.21
CA ARG A 80 -0.76 -15.51 -8.94
C ARG A 80 -0.09 -14.33 -9.63
N HIS A 81 1.04 -13.88 -9.08
CA HIS A 81 1.77 -12.76 -9.65
C HIS A 81 2.60 -13.23 -10.86
N PRO A 82 2.31 -12.77 -12.10
CA PRO A 82 2.88 -13.34 -13.34
C PRO A 82 4.42 -13.32 -13.41
N ILE A 83 5.03 -12.31 -12.80
CA ILE A 83 6.50 -12.12 -12.76
C ILE A 83 7.14 -12.79 -11.53
N LYS A 84 6.67 -12.47 -10.31
CA LYS A 84 7.29 -12.98 -9.07
C LYS A 84 7.28 -14.50 -8.98
N GLU A 85 6.23 -15.18 -9.44
CA GLU A 85 6.19 -16.65 -9.43
C GLU A 85 7.33 -17.29 -10.23
N LYS A 86 7.84 -16.61 -11.27
CA LYS A 86 8.96 -17.11 -12.08
C LYS A 86 10.33 -16.83 -11.47
N ILE A 87 10.46 -15.71 -10.75
CA ILE A 87 11.74 -15.24 -10.19
C ILE A 87 11.98 -15.85 -8.82
N MET A 88 10.92 -16.09 -8.04
CA MET A 88 11.05 -16.65 -6.70
C MET A 88 11.42 -18.14 -6.78
N GLN A 89 12.44 -18.52 -6.01
CA GLN A 89 12.81 -19.94 -5.84
C GLN A 89 11.81 -20.70 -4.98
N SER A 90 11.07 -19.98 -4.12
CA SER A 90 10.04 -20.54 -3.25
C SER A 90 8.66 -20.50 -3.91
N LYS A 91 7.78 -21.44 -3.51
CA LYS A 91 6.42 -21.57 -4.04
C LYS A 91 5.59 -20.31 -3.74
N PHE A 92 5.04 -19.69 -4.78
CA PHE A 92 4.14 -18.53 -4.64
C PHE A 92 2.79 -18.96 -4.04
N VAL A 93 2.27 -18.18 -3.09
CA VAL A 93 0.95 -18.43 -2.47
C VAL A 93 -0.15 -17.76 -3.31
N PRO A 94 -1.04 -18.53 -3.95
CA PRO A 94 -2.13 -17.98 -4.75
C PRO A 94 -3.19 -17.30 -3.86
N ASN A 95 -3.85 -16.28 -4.38
CA ASN A 95 -4.87 -15.51 -3.68
C ASN A 95 -6.14 -15.32 -4.50
N ASP A 96 -7.28 -15.37 -3.83
CA ASP A 96 -8.56 -15.08 -4.44
C ASP A 96 -8.80 -13.56 -4.50
N VAL A 97 -9.53 -13.13 -5.52
CA VAL A 97 -9.90 -11.74 -5.73
C VAL A 97 -11.36 -11.71 -6.12
N TYR A 98 -12.17 -10.93 -5.41
CA TYR A 98 -13.57 -10.79 -5.74
C TYR A 98 -14.00 -9.34 -5.57
N ALA A 99 -14.43 -8.71 -6.66
CA ALA A 99 -14.94 -7.34 -6.68
C ALA A 99 -16.17 -7.23 -7.56
N THR A 100 -17.25 -6.75 -6.97
CA THR A 100 -18.48 -6.34 -7.67
C THR A 100 -18.74 -4.87 -7.37
N GLN A 101 -19.80 -4.29 -7.93
CA GLN A 101 -20.23 -2.94 -7.54
C GLN A 101 -20.55 -2.81 -6.03
N GLN A 102 -20.91 -3.91 -5.36
CA GLN A 102 -21.17 -3.96 -3.91
C GLN A 102 -19.90 -4.14 -3.06
N THR A 103 -18.79 -4.57 -3.67
CA THR A 103 -17.48 -4.82 -3.02
C THR A 103 -16.33 -4.17 -3.81
N ARG A 104 -16.61 -3.01 -4.41
CA ARG A 104 -15.73 -2.33 -5.35
C ARG A 104 -14.51 -1.69 -4.70
N PHE A 105 -14.58 -1.36 -3.41
CA PHE A 105 -13.52 -0.70 -2.68
C PHE A 105 -12.94 -1.65 -1.63
N GLN A 106 -11.74 -2.17 -1.87
CA GLN A 106 -11.09 -3.16 -1.04
C GLN A 106 -9.99 -2.50 -0.21
N ILE A 107 -10.14 -2.49 1.10
CA ILE A 107 -9.11 -2.01 2.01
C ILE A 107 -8.26 -3.22 2.40
N VAL A 108 -6.98 -3.18 2.02
CA VAL A 108 -6.04 -4.27 2.30
C VAL A 108 -5.13 -3.84 3.45
N THR A 109 -5.37 -4.44 4.61
CA THR A 109 -4.53 -4.24 5.79
C THR A 109 -3.57 -5.41 5.98
N GLY A 110 -2.56 -5.21 6.82
CA GLY A 110 -1.55 -6.22 7.11
C GLY A 110 -0.18 -5.59 7.21
N CYS A 111 0.78 -6.40 7.59
CA CYS A 111 2.03 -5.88 8.11
C CYS A 111 3.02 -5.54 7.00
N ASN A 112 4.06 -4.79 7.34
CA ASN A 112 5.17 -4.59 6.41
C ASN A 112 5.69 -5.98 5.98
N MET A 113 6.00 -6.14 4.70
CA MET A 113 6.42 -7.41 4.09
C MET A 113 5.37 -8.54 4.05
N SER A 114 4.12 -8.32 4.48
CA SER A 114 3.06 -9.34 4.40
C SER A 114 2.59 -9.65 2.97
N GLY A 115 3.05 -8.89 1.97
CA GLY A 115 2.71 -9.09 0.56
C GLY A 115 1.61 -8.17 0.01
N LYS A 116 1.14 -7.15 0.75
CA LYS A 116 0.09 -6.20 0.29
C LYS A 116 0.35 -5.65 -1.11
N SER A 117 1.52 -5.03 -1.31
CA SER A 117 1.93 -4.47 -2.61
C SER A 117 2.02 -5.52 -3.70
N THR A 118 2.41 -6.76 -3.34
CA THR A 118 2.47 -7.87 -4.30
C THR A 118 1.07 -8.33 -4.71
N TYR A 119 0.13 -8.38 -3.76
CA TYR A 119 -1.26 -8.73 -4.00
C TYR A 119 -1.96 -7.70 -4.91
N ILE A 120 -1.89 -6.40 -4.59
CA ILE A 120 -2.57 -5.39 -5.42
C ILE A 120 -1.95 -5.29 -6.82
N ARG A 121 -0.63 -5.49 -6.95
CA ARG A 121 0.05 -5.53 -8.26
C ARG A 121 -0.33 -6.78 -9.06
N SER A 122 -0.58 -7.93 -8.43
CA SER A 122 -1.01 -9.12 -9.16
C SER A 122 -2.40 -8.93 -9.77
N VAL A 123 -3.33 -8.31 -9.05
CA VAL A 123 -4.66 -7.93 -9.57
C VAL A 123 -4.52 -7.06 -10.83
N ALA A 124 -3.68 -6.04 -10.76
CA ALA A 124 -3.39 -5.12 -11.87
C ALA A 124 -2.88 -5.86 -13.11
N LEU A 125 -1.85 -6.67 -12.94
CA LEU A 125 -1.19 -7.38 -14.03
C LEU A 125 -2.12 -8.40 -14.68
N MET A 126 -2.88 -9.15 -13.88
CA MET A 126 -3.85 -10.12 -14.40
C MET A 126 -4.96 -9.43 -15.20
N THR A 127 -5.41 -8.25 -14.76
CA THR A 127 -6.39 -7.45 -15.49
C THR A 127 -5.84 -6.98 -16.85
N ILE A 128 -4.59 -6.49 -16.88
CA ILE A 128 -3.92 -6.09 -18.13
C ILE A 128 -3.79 -7.29 -19.07
N MET A 129 -3.34 -8.45 -18.55
CA MET A 129 -3.20 -9.67 -19.34
C MET A 129 -4.53 -10.11 -19.95
N ALA A 130 -5.61 -10.05 -19.18
CA ALA A 130 -6.95 -10.40 -19.66
C ALA A 130 -7.41 -9.49 -20.82
N GLN A 131 -7.20 -8.18 -20.71
CA GLN A 131 -7.60 -7.23 -21.77
C GLN A 131 -6.68 -7.21 -22.99
N ILE A 132 -5.43 -7.69 -22.88
CA ILE A 132 -4.56 -7.96 -24.04
C ILE A 132 -5.01 -9.22 -24.81
N GLY A 133 -5.88 -10.05 -24.22
CA GLY A 133 -6.30 -11.33 -24.79
C GLY A 133 -5.35 -12.49 -24.44
N SER A 134 -4.56 -12.34 -23.38
CA SER A 134 -3.69 -13.39 -22.85
C SER A 134 -4.40 -14.24 -21.81
N TYR A 135 -3.89 -15.46 -21.59
CA TYR A 135 -4.29 -16.27 -20.44
C TYR A 135 -3.83 -15.60 -19.14
N VAL A 136 -4.50 -15.91 -18.03
CA VAL A 136 -4.14 -15.38 -16.71
C VAL A 136 -3.66 -16.49 -15.77
N PRO A 137 -2.64 -16.27 -14.93
CA PRO A 137 -2.11 -17.28 -14.00
C PRO A 137 -3.04 -17.45 -12.79
N ALA A 138 -4.16 -18.15 -13.00
CA ALA A 138 -5.22 -18.38 -12.04
C ALA A 138 -5.98 -19.66 -12.39
N ASN A 139 -6.68 -20.27 -11.43
CA ASN A 139 -7.56 -21.42 -11.70
C ASN A 139 -8.85 -21.00 -12.40
N TYR A 140 -9.31 -19.79 -12.11
CA TYR A 140 -10.46 -19.16 -12.75
C TYR A 140 -10.22 -17.65 -12.82
N GLY A 141 -10.69 -17.02 -13.90
CA GLY A 141 -10.55 -15.58 -14.09
C GLY A 141 -11.74 -15.00 -14.83
N SER A 142 -12.42 -14.05 -14.21
CA SER A 142 -13.41 -13.18 -14.81
C SER A 142 -13.06 -11.73 -14.55
N PHE A 143 -13.16 -10.90 -15.59
CA PHE A 143 -12.66 -9.54 -15.59
C PHE A 143 -13.65 -8.58 -16.24
N PRO A 144 -13.91 -7.40 -15.63
CA PRO A 144 -14.57 -6.30 -16.29
C PRO A 144 -13.66 -5.63 -17.29
N ILE A 145 -14.28 -5.04 -18.31
CA ILE A 145 -13.58 -4.19 -19.27
C ILE A 145 -13.35 -2.85 -18.58
N LEU A 146 -12.08 -2.56 -18.29
CA LEU A 146 -11.66 -1.32 -17.66
C LEU A 146 -11.02 -0.42 -18.70
N HIS A 147 -11.28 0.88 -18.61
CA HIS A 147 -10.75 1.87 -19.55
C HIS A 147 -9.44 2.48 -19.06
N GLN A 148 -9.25 2.52 -17.74
CA GLN A 148 -8.16 3.24 -17.11
C GLN A 148 -7.63 2.46 -15.91
N LEU A 149 -6.30 2.44 -15.75
CA LEU A 149 -5.62 1.89 -14.59
C LEU A 149 -4.78 3.00 -13.96
N PHE A 150 -5.10 3.32 -12.72
CA PHE A 150 -4.38 4.27 -11.90
C PHE A 150 -3.62 3.54 -10.79
N ALA A 151 -2.38 3.93 -10.57
CA ALA A 151 -1.57 3.33 -9.53
C ALA A 151 -0.76 4.40 -8.81
N ARG A 152 -1.00 4.54 -7.50
CA ARG A 152 -0.05 5.16 -6.57
C ARG A 152 0.58 4.05 -5.76
N LEU A 153 1.76 3.61 -6.17
CA LEU A 153 2.54 2.60 -5.47
C LEU A 153 3.70 3.30 -4.78
N GLY A 154 3.95 2.99 -3.51
CA GLY A 154 5.13 3.49 -2.81
C GLY A 154 6.39 3.18 -3.63
N MET A 155 7.11 4.23 -4.01
CA MET A 155 8.42 4.11 -4.64
C MET A 155 9.45 4.19 -3.51
N ASP A 156 10.20 3.11 -3.32
CA ASP A 156 11.53 3.24 -2.74
C ASP A 156 12.35 3.98 -3.82
N ASP A 157 12.89 5.14 -3.45
CA ASP A 157 13.86 5.91 -4.23
C ASP A 157 13.36 6.60 -5.51
N ASN A 158 12.78 7.79 -5.35
CA ASN A 158 12.98 8.86 -6.33
C ASN A 158 13.80 9.97 -5.67
N ILE A 159 15.13 9.87 -5.82
CA ILE A 159 16.11 10.90 -5.43
C ILE A 159 16.04 12.12 -6.37
N GLU A 160 15.41 11.97 -7.54
CA GLU A 160 15.28 13.04 -8.53
C GLU A 160 13.94 13.77 -8.39
N THR A 161 13.86 14.75 -7.49
CA THR A 161 13.11 16.01 -7.65
C THR A 161 13.18 16.82 -6.35
N ASN A 162 13.39 18.13 -6.45
CA ASN A 162 13.36 19.10 -5.32
C ASN A 162 11.94 19.27 -4.69
N VAL A 163 11.08 18.25 -4.77
CA VAL A 163 9.70 18.28 -4.29
C VAL A 163 9.60 17.30 -3.12
N SER A 164 9.01 17.74 -2.00
CA SER A 164 8.70 16.86 -0.87
C SER A 164 7.93 15.62 -1.36
N THR A 165 8.32 14.43 -0.90
CA THR A 165 7.68 13.15 -1.23
C THR A 165 6.16 13.20 -1.04
N PHE A 166 5.71 13.88 0.02
CA PHE A 166 4.29 14.09 0.29
C PHE A 166 3.60 14.99 -0.76
N ALA A 167 4.25 16.05 -1.22
CA ALA A 167 3.68 16.91 -2.26
C ALA A 167 3.56 16.19 -3.62
N ALA A 168 4.52 15.33 -3.94
CA ALA A 168 4.44 14.46 -5.12
C ALA A 168 3.29 13.45 -4.98
N GLU A 169 3.16 12.80 -3.82
CA GLU A 169 2.02 11.92 -3.50
C GLU A 169 0.67 12.62 -3.71
N MET A 170 0.51 13.82 -3.18
CA MET A 170 -0.73 14.59 -3.31
C MET A 170 -1.03 14.97 -4.75
N LYS A 171 0.00 15.29 -5.56
CA LYS A 171 -0.17 15.60 -6.98
C LYS A 171 -0.64 14.38 -7.78
N GLU A 172 -0.10 13.20 -7.49
CA GLU A 172 -0.51 11.95 -8.11
C GLU A 172 -1.95 11.60 -7.74
N ILE A 173 -2.31 11.68 -6.46
CA ILE A 173 -3.71 11.48 -6.04
C ILE A 173 -4.65 12.48 -6.70
N ALA A 174 -4.26 13.76 -6.77
CA ALA A 174 -5.08 14.78 -7.42
C ALA A 174 -5.31 14.45 -8.90
N PHE A 175 -4.32 13.87 -9.59
CA PHE A 175 -4.50 13.38 -10.95
C PHE A 175 -5.48 12.19 -11.01
N ILE A 176 -5.36 11.22 -10.10
CA ILE A 176 -6.28 10.07 -10.04
C ILE A 176 -7.72 10.55 -9.80
N LEU A 177 -7.94 11.38 -8.78
CA LEU A 177 -9.28 11.86 -8.41
C LEU A 177 -9.97 12.69 -9.51
N ARG A 178 -9.21 13.38 -10.35
CA ARG A 178 -9.75 14.18 -11.46
C ARG A 178 -10.18 13.34 -12.65
N ASN A 179 -9.61 12.16 -12.84
CA ASN A 179 -9.81 11.34 -14.04
C ASN A 179 -10.54 10.03 -13.76
N VAL A 180 -10.62 9.59 -12.51
CA VAL A 180 -11.26 8.34 -12.12
C VAL A 180 -12.75 8.32 -12.46
N ASP A 181 -13.19 7.22 -13.08
CA ASP A 181 -14.59 6.94 -13.38
C ASP A 181 -14.99 5.52 -12.93
N ARG A 182 -16.24 5.14 -13.18
CA ARG A 182 -16.77 3.81 -12.79
C ARG A 182 -16.08 2.62 -13.51
N HIS A 183 -15.36 2.89 -14.60
CA HIS A 183 -14.66 1.90 -15.43
C HIS A 183 -13.14 1.91 -15.18
N SER A 184 -12.74 2.50 -14.06
CA SER A 184 -11.35 2.62 -13.64
C SER A 184 -10.97 1.55 -12.61
N LEU A 185 -9.73 1.09 -12.70
CA LEU A 185 -9.05 0.32 -11.66
C LEU A 185 -8.04 1.22 -10.95
N VAL A 186 -8.18 1.41 -9.64
CA VAL A 186 -7.30 2.27 -8.84
C VAL A 186 -6.57 1.44 -7.80
N LEU A 187 -5.25 1.58 -7.75
CA LEU A 187 -4.38 0.92 -6.77
C LEU A 187 -3.69 2.00 -5.96
N ILE A 188 -3.85 1.95 -4.64
CA ILE A 188 -3.21 2.86 -3.70
C ILE A 188 -2.45 2.03 -2.69
N ASP A 189 -1.17 2.34 -2.52
CA ASP A 189 -0.28 1.67 -1.57
C ASP A 189 0.31 2.71 -0.61
N GLU A 190 0.01 2.56 0.67
CA GLU A 190 0.64 3.30 1.78
C GLU A 190 0.50 4.83 1.71
N LEU A 191 -0.65 5.32 1.26
CA LEU A 191 -0.93 6.75 1.18
C LEU A 191 -0.88 7.45 2.56
N GLY A 192 -0.21 8.60 2.62
CA GLY A 192 -0.22 9.47 3.80
C GLY A 192 0.82 9.12 4.86
N ARG A 193 1.83 8.31 4.52
CA ARG A 193 2.97 8.03 5.43
C ARG A 193 3.98 9.17 5.54
N GLY A 194 4.08 10.04 4.53
CA GLY A 194 5.06 11.14 4.49
C GLY A 194 4.71 12.37 5.34
N THR A 195 3.74 12.29 6.24
CA THR A 195 3.25 13.43 7.04
C THR A 195 2.88 13.01 8.47
N SER A 196 2.35 13.93 9.27
CA SER A 196 1.87 13.63 10.62
C SER A 196 0.83 12.49 10.57
N THR A 197 0.89 11.55 11.52
CA THR A 197 0.00 10.37 11.49
C THR A 197 -1.48 10.72 11.53
N ARG A 198 -1.83 11.84 12.18
CA ARG A 198 -3.21 12.35 12.24
C ARG A 198 -3.64 12.97 10.92
N ASP A 199 -2.81 13.83 10.33
CA ASP A 199 -3.14 14.46 9.05
C ASP A 199 -3.14 13.42 7.92
N GLY A 200 -2.19 12.49 7.94
CA GLY A 200 -2.11 11.37 7.00
C GLY A 200 -3.37 10.50 7.02
N LEU A 201 -3.86 10.13 8.22
CA LEU A 201 -5.13 9.42 8.37
C LEU A 201 -6.32 10.24 7.86
N ALA A 202 -6.41 11.52 8.23
CA ALA A 202 -7.52 12.38 7.84
C ALA A 202 -7.60 12.57 6.32
N ILE A 203 -6.44 12.80 5.68
CA ILE A 203 -6.32 12.95 4.23
C ILE A 203 -6.64 11.62 3.54
N ALA A 204 -6.10 10.50 4.03
CA ALA A 204 -6.38 9.18 3.47
C ALA A 204 -7.87 8.82 3.55
N LEU A 205 -8.55 9.16 4.65
CA LEU A 205 -10.00 8.99 4.79
C LEU A 205 -10.77 9.82 3.76
N ALA A 206 -10.47 11.12 3.65
CA ALA A 206 -11.15 11.99 2.68
C ALA A 206 -10.98 11.50 1.23
N ILE A 207 -9.79 11.03 0.88
CA ILE A 207 -9.49 10.46 -0.44
C ILE A 207 -10.21 9.13 -0.64
N ALA A 208 -10.24 8.26 0.37
CA ALA A 208 -10.97 6.99 0.33
C ALA A 208 -12.47 7.23 0.10
N GLU A 209 -13.09 8.21 0.78
CA GLU A 209 -14.50 8.57 0.59
C GLU A 209 -14.78 9.09 -0.84
N ALA A 210 -13.89 9.93 -1.38
CA ALA A 210 -14.00 10.41 -2.75
C ALA A 210 -13.92 9.27 -3.77
N LEU A 211 -13.01 8.30 -3.57
CA LEU A 211 -12.86 7.12 -4.43
C LEU A 211 -14.02 6.13 -4.30
N VAL A 212 -14.59 5.95 -3.10
CA VAL A 212 -15.82 5.16 -2.94
C VAL A 212 -16.96 5.76 -3.77
N SER A 213 -17.03 7.09 -3.83
CA SER A 213 -18.06 7.84 -4.55
C SER A 213 -17.92 7.74 -6.08
N SER A 214 -16.71 7.56 -6.62
CA SER A 214 -16.48 7.41 -8.07
C SER A 214 -17.02 6.11 -8.67
N ARG A 215 -17.30 5.11 -7.81
CA ARG A 215 -17.72 3.76 -8.18
C ARG A 215 -16.69 2.96 -9.00
N ALA A 216 -15.44 3.40 -9.01
CA ALA A 216 -14.32 2.63 -9.55
C ALA A 216 -14.07 1.35 -8.74
N LEU A 217 -13.34 0.41 -9.34
CA LEU A 217 -12.73 -0.69 -8.58
C LEU A 217 -11.44 -0.17 -7.94
N VAL A 218 -11.30 -0.32 -6.62
CA VAL A 218 -10.20 0.28 -5.84
C VAL A 218 -9.60 -0.75 -4.90
N TRP A 219 -8.27 -0.90 -4.94
CA TRP A 219 -7.50 -1.58 -3.90
C TRP A 219 -6.69 -0.55 -3.15
N PHE A 220 -7.02 -0.38 -1.87
CA PHE A 220 -6.39 0.58 -0.97
C PHE A 220 -5.59 -0.20 0.09
N ALA A 221 -4.30 -0.40 -0.15
CA ALA A 221 -3.39 -0.99 0.81
C ALA A 221 -2.93 0.07 1.83
N THR A 222 -3.14 -0.20 3.11
CA THR A 222 -2.85 0.76 4.18
C THR A 222 -2.36 0.10 5.46
N HIS A 223 -1.68 0.91 6.27
CA HIS A 223 -1.32 0.58 7.65
C HIS A 223 -2.24 1.25 8.69
N PHE A 224 -3.09 2.17 8.23
CA PHE A 224 -4.07 2.82 9.08
C PHE A 224 -5.22 1.86 9.38
N LYS A 225 -5.16 1.16 10.51
CA LYS A 225 -6.25 0.31 10.99
C LYS A 225 -7.55 1.09 11.21
N ASP A 226 -7.43 2.31 11.71
CA ASP A 226 -8.56 3.22 11.90
C ASP A 226 -9.29 3.50 10.59
N LEU A 227 -8.58 3.56 9.46
CA LEU A 227 -9.20 3.74 8.14
C LEU A 227 -10.09 2.54 7.79
N ALA A 228 -9.61 1.32 8.02
CA ALA A 228 -10.38 0.10 7.78
C ALA A 228 -11.63 0.03 8.69
N ILE A 229 -11.51 0.44 9.95
CA ILE A 229 -12.63 0.48 10.90
C ILE A 229 -13.67 1.51 10.44
N ILE A 230 -13.26 2.75 10.18
CA ILE A 230 -14.17 3.86 9.82
C ILE A 230 -14.87 3.60 8.48
N MET A 231 -14.13 3.09 7.49
CA MET A 231 -14.67 2.84 6.15
C MET A 231 -15.43 1.52 6.05
N GLY A 232 -15.26 0.59 6.99
CA GLY A 232 -15.87 -0.73 6.96
C GLY A 232 -17.41 -0.72 6.92
N ASP A 233 -18.03 0.32 7.47
CA ASP A 233 -19.50 0.49 7.48
C ASP A 233 -20.04 1.14 6.18
N ARG A 234 -19.17 1.55 5.25
CA ARG A 234 -19.58 2.23 4.01
C ARG A 234 -20.02 1.21 2.95
N VAL A 235 -21.10 1.55 2.23
CA VAL A 235 -21.61 0.72 1.13
C VAL A 235 -20.60 0.64 -0.02
N GLY A 236 -20.23 -0.58 -0.41
CA GLY A 236 -19.23 -0.81 -1.44
C GLY A 236 -17.85 -1.16 -0.92
N VAL A 237 -17.62 -1.02 0.40
CA VAL A 237 -16.32 -1.24 1.03
C VAL A 237 -16.22 -2.66 1.57
N GLN A 238 -15.10 -3.31 1.31
CA GLN A 238 -14.74 -4.62 1.84
C GLN A 238 -13.38 -4.52 2.52
N ASN A 239 -13.31 -4.92 3.79
CA ASN A 239 -12.04 -5.05 4.49
C ASN A 239 -11.42 -6.43 4.23
N LEU A 240 -10.14 -6.41 3.86
CA LEU A 240 -9.28 -7.56 3.69
C LEU A 240 -8.03 -7.40 4.56
N HIS A 241 -7.45 -8.53 4.96
CA HIS A 241 -6.14 -8.56 5.55
C HIS A 241 -5.33 -9.76 5.07
N LEU A 242 -4.00 -9.63 5.09
CA LEU A 242 -3.10 -10.77 4.89
C LEU A 242 -2.90 -11.48 6.22
N ALA A 243 -3.21 -12.77 6.23
CA ALA A 243 -3.09 -13.62 7.41
C ALA A 243 -1.63 -13.83 7.81
N VAL A 244 -1.42 -13.88 9.10
CA VAL A 244 -0.15 -14.15 9.76
C VAL A 244 -0.43 -15.21 10.81
N GLU A 245 0.42 -16.22 10.91
CA GLU A 245 0.38 -17.18 12.01
C GLU A 245 1.54 -16.88 12.96
N MET A 246 1.25 -16.93 14.25
CA MET A 246 2.25 -16.94 15.32
C MET A 246 2.27 -18.33 15.92
N GLU A 247 3.32 -19.11 15.66
CA GLU A 247 3.51 -20.42 16.29
C GLU A 247 4.00 -20.24 17.74
N ASP A 248 4.91 -19.28 17.97
CA ASP A 248 5.45 -18.91 19.28
C ASP A 248 5.56 -17.39 19.46
N PRO A 249 5.75 -16.87 20.69
CA PRO A 249 6.00 -15.43 20.93
C PRO A 249 7.27 -14.88 20.25
N HIS A 250 8.11 -15.77 19.70
CA HIS A 250 9.39 -15.47 19.06
C HIS A 250 9.45 -15.92 17.60
N SER A 251 8.38 -16.52 17.05
CA SER A 251 8.31 -16.97 15.66
C SER A 251 7.04 -16.45 15.00
N MET A 252 7.21 -15.89 13.81
CA MET A 252 6.12 -15.30 13.05
C MET A 252 6.23 -15.76 11.61
N THR A 253 5.17 -16.40 11.13
CA THR A 253 5.10 -16.95 9.78
C THR A 253 4.09 -16.17 8.97
N MET A 254 4.56 -15.55 7.88
CA MET A 254 3.70 -14.86 6.93
C MET A 254 3.01 -15.91 6.05
N LEU A 255 1.68 -16.03 6.12
CA LEU A 255 0.95 -16.99 5.28
C LEU A 255 0.76 -16.49 3.84
N TYR A 256 0.91 -15.17 3.62
CA TYR A 256 0.69 -14.50 2.33
C TYR A 256 -0.71 -14.75 1.72
N LYS A 257 -1.68 -15.17 2.55
CA LYS A 257 -3.05 -15.46 2.16
C LYS A 257 -3.98 -14.35 2.62
N THR A 258 -4.78 -13.84 1.70
CA THR A 258 -5.79 -12.81 1.95
C THR A 258 -7.03 -13.42 2.58
N THR A 259 -7.53 -12.78 3.63
CA THR A 259 -8.73 -13.18 4.38
C THR A 259 -9.62 -11.96 4.58
N GLN A 260 -10.94 -12.17 4.62
CA GLN A 260 -11.89 -11.09 4.87
C GLN A 260 -11.85 -10.63 6.32
N GLY A 261 -12.11 -9.35 6.55
CA GLY A 261 -12.17 -8.74 7.87
C GLY A 261 -10.97 -7.87 8.20
N ILE A 262 -10.95 -7.36 9.44
CA ILE A 262 -9.91 -6.47 9.96
C ILE A 262 -8.93 -7.30 10.79
N VAL A 263 -7.64 -6.98 10.72
CA VAL A 263 -6.61 -7.58 11.59
C VAL A 263 -6.96 -7.39 13.07
N GLN A 264 -7.08 -8.48 13.82
CA GLN A 264 -7.36 -8.44 15.26
C GLN A 264 -6.12 -8.19 16.13
N GLU A 265 -4.94 -8.54 15.63
CA GLU A 265 -3.69 -8.46 16.39
C GLU A 265 -3.23 -7.01 16.60
N VAL A 266 -3.00 -6.63 17.86
CA VAL A 266 -2.49 -5.31 18.26
C VAL A 266 -0.96 -5.37 18.37
N HIS A 267 -0.26 -4.27 18.07
CA HIS A 267 1.19 -4.10 18.27
C HIS A 267 2.14 -5.01 17.46
N TYR A 268 1.74 -5.42 16.26
CA TYR A 268 2.53 -6.29 15.38
C TYR A 268 3.98 -5.85 15.12
N GLY A 269 4.24 -4.54 15.01
CA GLY A 269 5.59 -4.04 14.77
C GLY A 269 6.58 -4.44 15.87
N LEU A 270 6.11 -4.49 17.12
CA LEU A 270 6.90 -4.99 18.25
C LEU A 270 7.07 -6.51 18.18
N THR A 271 6.06 -7.25 17.75
CA THR A 271 6.18 -8.70 17.53
C THR A 271 7.23 -9.02 16.46
N LEU A 272 7.22 -8.30 15.33
CA LEU A 272 8.24 -8.46 14.30
C LEU A 272 9.64 -8.13 14.82
N ALA A 273 9.77 -7.09 15.66
CA ALA A 273 11.04 -6.71 16.28
C ALA A 273 11.61 -7.80 17.20
N ARG A 274 10.78 -8.69 17.79
CA ARG A 274 11.24 -9.85 18.57
C ARG A 274 11.88 -10.95 17.73
N VAL A 275 11.52 -11.03 16.45
CA VAL A 275 12.04 -12.02 15.50
C VAL A 275 13.34 -11.54 14.85
N VAL A 276 13.61 -10.22 14.90
CA VAL A 276 14.85 -9.61 14.43
C VAL A 276 15.90 -9.67 15.55
N PRO A 277 17.18 -9.91 15.26
CA PRO A 277 18.26 -9.94 16.26
C PRO A 277 18.59 -8.53 16.77
N LEU A 278 17.68 -7.94 17.54
CA LEU A 278 17.90 -6.72 18.29
C LEU A 278 18.54 -7.05 19.65
N PRO A 279 19.34 -6.14 20.23
CA PRO A 279 19.89 -6.31 21.57
C PRO A 279 18.80 -6.66 22.61
N PRO A 280 19.08 -7.62 23.53
CA PRO A 280 18.14 -7.99 24.58
C PRO A 280 17.81 -6.77 25.45
N GLY A 281 16.53 -6.60 25.83
CA GLY A 281 16.05 -5.44 26.58
C GLY A 281 15.39 -4.36 25.73
N ILE A 282 15.76 -4.19 24.45
CA ILE A 282 15.21 -3.11 23.60
C ILE A 282 13.73 -3.35 23.31
N VAL A 283 13.35 -4.59 22.99
CA VAL A 283 11.96 -4.89 22.64
C VAL A 283 11.07 -4.87 23.89
N GLU A 284 11.59 -5.31 25.05
CA GLU A 284 10.89 -5.17 26.33
C GLU A 284 10.65 -3.69 26.66
N HIS A 285 11.68 -2.85 26.54
CA HIS A 285 11.57 -1.41 26.79
C HIS A 285 10.61 -0.73 25.79
N ALA A 286 10.72 -1.04 24.50
CA ALA A 286 9.81 -0.51 23.48
C ALA A 286 8.35 -0.93 23.73
N THR A 287 8.12 -2.14 24.24
CA THR A 287 6.79 -2.62 24.65
C THR A 287 6.25 -1.81 25.84
N LEU A 288 7.09 -1.55 26.85
CA LEU A 288 6.74 -0.70 27.99
C LEU A 288 6.39 0.73 27.56
N VAL A 289 7.21 1.32 26.69
CA VAL A 289 6.97 2.66 26.15
C VAL A 289 5.66 2.70 25.37
N ALA A 290 5.40 1.72 24.49
CA ALA A 290 4.16 1.65 23.72
C ALA A 290 2.92 1.61 24.64
N GLN A 291 2.96 0.78 25.69
CA GLN A 291 1.89 0.71 26.69
C GLN A 291 1.71 2.00 27.49
N LYS A 292 2.81 2.72 27.80
CA LYS A 292 2.76 4.02 28.48
C LYS A 292 2.14 5.09 27.59
N VAL A 293 2.55 5.16 26.32
CA VAL A 293 1.99 6.09 25.32
C VAL A 293 0.50 5.83 25.09
N GLU A 294 0.08 4.56 24.97
CA GLU A 294 -1.31 4.19 24.79
C GLU A 294 -2.17 4.60 26.00
N ARG A 295 -1.67 4.37 27.23
CA ARG A 295 -2.33 4.84 28.46
C ARG A 295 -2.46 6.36 28.51
N HIS A 296 -1.40 7.12 28.22
CA HIS A 296 -1.48 8.58 28.18
C HIS A 296 -2.44 9.08 27.08
N MET A 297 -2.51 8.42 25.92
CA MET A 297 -3.49 8.77 24.88
C MET A 297 -4.93 8.52 25.33
N LEU A 298 -5.20 7.41 26.02
CA LEU A 298 -6.52 7.09 26.58
C LEU A 298 -6.90 8.03 27.72
N GLN A 299 -5.94 8.40 28.58
CA GLN A 299 -6.13 9.37 29.65
C GLN A 299 -6.39 10.76 29.08
N ARG A 300 -5.63 11.24 28.08
CA ARG A 300 -5.88 12.52 27.38
C ARG A 300 -7.22 12.57 26.66
N LYS A 301 -7.72 11.45 26.12
CA LYS A 301 -9.08 11.37 25.54
C LYS A 301 -10.18 11.52 26.60
N LYS A 302 -9.96 11.01 27.82
CA LYS A 302 -10.86 11.19 28.96
C LYS A 302 -10.70 12.56 29.63
N ALA A 303 -9.50 13.12 29.60
CA ALA A 303 -9.10 14.34 30.27
C ALA A 303 -9.27 15.63 29.43
N SER A 304 -9.66 15.52 28.16
CA SER A 304 -9.84 16.72 27.33
C SER A 304 -11.04 17.53 27.83
N GLY A 305 -10.76 18.70 28.42
CA GLY A 305 -11.77 19.66 28.88
C GLY A 305 -12.79 20.05 27.80
N THR A 306 -12.46 19.89 26.52
CA THR A 306 -13.36 20.07 25.38
C THR A 306 -14.48 19.01 25.37
N VAL A 307 -14.17 17.75 25.68
CA VAL A 307 -15.16 16.65 25.75
C VAL A 307 -16.11 16.86 26.93
N LEU A 308 -15.58 17.28 28.08
CA LEU A 308 -16.39 17.64 29.25
C LEU A 308 -17.29 18.86 28.96
N ARG A 309 -16.78 19.89 28.27
CA ARG A 309 -17.59 21.04 27.83
C ARG A 309 -18.73 20.61 26.91
N GLU A 310 -18.48 19.71 25.95
CA GLU A 310 -19.56 19.28 25.04
C GLU A 310 -20.54 18.30 25.66
N LYS A 311 -20.12 17.46 26.61
CA LYS A 311 -21.05 16.68 27.45
C LYS A 311 -21.95 17.61 28.28
N ARG A 312 -21.40 18.65 28.93
CA ARG A 312 -22.17 19.66 29.68
C ARG A 312 -23.14 20.41 28.76
N ARG A 313 -22.67 20.89 27.61
CA ARG A 313 -23.50 21.60 26.62
C ARG A 313 -24.67 20.74 26.15
N LYS A 314 -24.44 19.46 25.85
CA LYS A 314 -25.50 18.51 25.46
C LYS A 314 -26.55 18.34 26.56
N LEU A 315 -26.13 18.23 27.82
CA LEU A 315 -27.04 18.09 28.96
C LEU A 315 -27.91 19.34 29.17
N VAL A 316 -27.33 20.53 29.04
CA VAL A 316 -28.06 21.81 29.14
C VAL A 316 -29.04 21.99 27.98
N LEU A 317 -28.64 21.64 26.74
CA LEU A 317 -29.52 21.71 25.58
C LEU A 317 -30.71 20.74 25.71
N ASN A 318 -30.45 19.53 26.20
CA ASN A 318 -31.48 18.53 26.42
C ASN A 318 -32.46 18.95 27.53
N LEU A 319 -31.97 19.55 28.63
CA LEU A 319 -32.84 20.15 29.65
C LEU A 319 -33.71 21.27 29.07
N LYS A 320 -33.12 22.17 28.28
CA LYS A 320 -33.85 23.26 27.62
C LYS A 320 -34.98 22.73 26.75
N GLU A 321 -34.72 21.67 25.98
CA GLU A 321 -35.71 21.04 25.11
C GLU A 321 -36.88 20.46 25.91
N HIS A 322 -36.60 19.72 26.98
CA HIS A 322 -37.62 19.18 27.89
C HIS A 322 -38.42 20.27 28.60
N LEU A 323 -37.79 21.39 29.01
CA LEU A 323 -38.49 22.52 29.62
C LEU A 323 -39.39 23.26 28.61
N ILE A 324 -38.96 23.39 27.36
CA ILE A 324 -39.80 23.95 26.29
C ILE A 324 -41.00 23.05 26.02
N GLN A 325 -40.80 21.72 25.98
CA GLN A 325 -41.88 20.75 25.84
C GLN A 325 -42.86 20.79 27.02
N ALA A 326 -42.36 20.97 28.24
CA ALA A 326 -43.20 21.13 29.42
C ALA A 326 -44.00 22.43 29.40
N HIS A 327 -43.42 23.52 28.88
CA HIS A 327 -44.10 24.81 28.75
C HIS A 327 -45.15 24.85 27.63
N THR A 328 -44.90 24.13 26.53
CA THR A 328 -45.77 24.09 25.34
C THR A 328 -46.72 22.88 25.32
N GLY A 329 -46.58 21.96 26.27
CA GLY A 329 -47.34 20.73 26.39
C GLY A 329 -48.64 20.87 27.19
N VAL A 330 -49.38 19.76 27.28
CA VAL A 330 -50.73 19.67 27.88
C VAL A 330 -50.68 19.22 29.36
N LEU A 331 -49.48 19.01 29.92
CA LEU A 331 -49.30 18.53 31.29
C LEU A 331 -49.56 19.69 32.28
N GLU A 332 -50.53 19.55 33.18
CA GLU A 332 -50.89 20.56 34.19
C GLU A 332 -50.97 19.97 35.61
N GLY A 333 -50.87 20.82 36.63
CA GLY A 333 -51.10 20.46 38.04
C GLY A 333 -50.00 19.60 38.70
N GLU A 334 -50.41 18.67 39.57
CA GLU A 334 -49.49 17.82 40.34
C GLU A 334 -48.60 16.92 39.45
N VAL A 335 -49.10 16.52 38.28
CA VAL A 335 -48.37 15.63 37.34
C VAL A 335 -47.19 16.37 36.71
N LEU A 336 -47.39 17.61 36.28
CA LEU A 336 -46.30 18.48 35.78
C LEU A 336 -45.27 18.73 36.89
N THR A 337 -45.73 18.95 38.11
CA THR A 337 -44.86 19.23 39.25
C THR A 337 -43.99 18.03 39.62
N ALA A 338 -44.56 16.81 39.60
CA ALA A 338 -43.82 15.57 39.82
C ALA A 338 -42.79 15.32 38.71
N TRP A 339 -43.19 15.51 37.45
CA TRP A 339 -42.31 15.31 36.31
C TRP A 339 -41.14 16.31 36.27
N LEU A 340 -41.38 17.59 36.60
CA LEU A 340 -40.33 18.60 36.70
C LEU A 340 -39.33 18.29 37.83
N LYS A 341 -39.78 17.73 38.95
CA LYS A 341 -38.90 17.26 40.03
C LYS A 341 -38.04 16.07 39.58
N GLU A 342 -38.61 15.12 38.85
CA GLU A 342 -37.88 13.99 38.28
C GLU A 342 -36.79 14.48 37.31
N LEU A 343 -37.16 15.37 36.38
CA LEU A 343 -36.24 15.97 35.41
C LEU A 343 -35.13 16.78 36.09
N GLN A 344 -35.46 17.54 37.15
CA GLN A 344 -34.47 18.26 37.94
C GLN A 344 -33.50 17.30 38.63
N ASN A 345 -34.00 16.23 39.26
CA ASN A 345 -33.16 15.25 39.94
C ASN A 345 -32.22 14.52 38.96
N GLU A 346 -32.74 14.13 37.79
CA GLU A 346 -31.94 13.50 36.74
C GLU A 346 -30.85 14.45 36.22
N PHE A 347 -31.22 15.70 35.93
CA PHE A 347 -30.28 16.70 35.46
C PHE A 347 -29.18 16.98 36.49
N VAL A 348 -29.56 17.20 37.75
CA VAL A 348 -28.61 17.45 38.84
C VAL A 348 -27.68 16.26 38.98
N SER A 349 -28.20 15.04 39.10
CA SER A 349 -27.37 13.82 39.25
C SER A 349 -26.33 13.68 38.13
N ARG A 350 -26.76 13.87 36.87
CA ARG A 350 -25.87 13.78 35.70
C ARG A 350 -24.86 14.93 35.63
N MET A 351 -25.25 16.14 36.04
CA MET A 351 -24.33 17.28 36.12
C MET A 351 -23.29 17.10 37.23
N THR A 352 -23.69 16.61 38.41
CA THR A 352 -22.76 16.35 39.52
C THR A 352 -21.75 15.25 39.17
N ALA A 353 -22.20 14.20 38.46
CA ALA A 353 -21.31 13.16 37.95
C ALA A 353 -20.28 13.72 36.95
N LEU A 354 -20.70 14.63 36.06
CA LEU A 354 -19.80 15.31 35.12
C LEU A 354 -18.85 16.30 35.80
N GLU A 355 -19.29 16.96 36.87
CA GLU A 355 -18.45 17.85 37.67
C GLU A 355 -17.39 17.08 38.49
N ALA A 356 -17.75 15.91 39.02
CA ALA A 356 -16.80 15.00 39.65
C ALA A 356 -15.78 14.44 38.64
N GLU A 357 -16.23 14.08 37.42
CA GLU A 357 -15.36 13.68 36.31
C GLU A 357 -14.38 14.82 35.94
N ALA A 358 -14.85 16.07 35.94
CA ALA A 358 -14.04 17.26 35.70
C ALA A 358 -12.98 17.50 36.80
N ALA A 359 -13.37 17.47 38.07
CA ALA A 359 -12.48 17.72 39.20
C ALA A 359 -11.37 16.65 39.30
N SER A 360 -11.71 15.38 39.02
CA SER A 360 -10.73 14.29 38.98
C SER A 360 -9.73 14.40 37.81
N THR A 361 -10.10 15.15 36.78
CA THR A 361 -9.26 15.40 35.61
C THR A 361 -8.28 16.54 35.87
N ASP A 362 -8.73 17.63 36.49
CA ASP A 362 -7.88 18.78 36.81
C ASP A 362 -6.81 18.42 37.87
N GLN A 363 -7.13 17.57 38.85
CA GLN A 363 -6.13 17.06 39.81
C GLN A 363 -5.05 16.22 39.15
N LYS A 364 -5.40 15.34 38.20
CA LYS A 364 -4.41 14.51 37.48
C LYS A 364 -3.49 15.30 36.56
N ILE A 365 -3.97 16.42 36.00
CA ILE A 365 -3.15 17.29 35.16
C ILE A 365 -2.16 18.08 36.04
N GLN A 366 -2.59 18.53 37.23
CA GLN A 366 -1.69 19.18 38.20
C GLN A 366 -0.61 18.22 38.74
N ASP A 367 -0.98 16.98 39.06
CA ASP A 367 -0.02 15.97 39.52
C ASP A 367 1.00 15.60 38.41
N GLU A 368 0.59 15.53 37.14
CA GLU A 368 1.49 15.26 35.99
C GLU A 368 2.42 16.45 35.67
N ASP A 369 1.98 17.69 35.85
CA ASP A 369 2.81 18.90 35.66
C ASP A 369 3.82 19.08 36.82
N GLU A 370 3.45 18.72 38.05
CA GLU A 370 4.38 18.70 39.20
C GLU A 370 5.42 17.56 39.09
N GLU A 371 5.03 16.36 38.61
CA GLU A 371 5.98 15.28 38.34
C GLU A 371 6.94 15.59 37.17
N MET A 372 6.50 16.32 36.13
CA MET A 372 7.38 16.78 35.05
C MET A 372 8.31 17.93 35.45
N MET A 373 7.92 18.80 36.39
CA MET A 373 8.83 19.82 36.92
C MET A 373 9.88 19.23 37.86
N ASN A 374 9.53 18.24 38.69
CA ASN A 374 10.50 17.59 39.59
C ASN A 374 11.46 16.64 38.87
N ARG A 375 11.09 16.06 37.72
CA ARG A 375 12.00 15.18 36.95
C ARG A 375 13.12 15.90 36.21
N ASN A 376 12.99 17.21 35.96
CA ASN A 376 14.07 17.97 35.31
C ASN A 376 15.31 18.14 36.19
N ASP A 377 15.21 17.88 37.50
CA ASP A 377 16.34 17.94 38.44
C ASP A 377 16.89 16.55 38.85
N GLU A 378 16.23 15.44 38.49
CA GLU A 378 16.62 14.08 38.94
C GLU A 378 16.99 13.09 37.80
N ASP A 379 16.69 13.38 36.53
CA ASP A 379 16.93 12.45 35.39
C ASP A 379 18.32 12.62 34.69
N GLU A 380 19.36 13.16 35.36
CA GLU A 380 20.74 13.11 34.82
C GLU A 380 21.50 11.81 35.09
N ASP A 381 21.05 10.93 36.01
CA ASP A 381 21.90 9.86 36.57
C ASP A 381 21.50 8.39 36.28
N GLU A 382 20.46 8.09 35.50
CA GLU A 382 20.15 6.69 35.12
C GLU A 382 20.24 6.44 33.61
N ARG A 383 21.47 6.42 33.09
CA ARG A 383 21.80 5.73 31.83
C ARG A 383 22.18 4.28 32.14
N PRO A 384 21.71 3.27 31.39
CA PRO A 384 22.19 1.91 31.56
C PRO A 384 23.67 1.83 31.16
N ASP A 385 24.51 1.29 32.05
CA ASP A 385 25.91 0.96 31.78
C ASP A 385 26.02 -0.09 30.67
N THR A 386 26.32 0.34 29.45
CA THR A 386 26.91 -0.53 28.42
C THR A 386 28.40 -0.22 28.31
N TYR A 387 29.18 -0.72 29.27
CA TYR A 387 30.63 -0.81 29.11
C TYR A 387 30.97 -1.99 28.18
N ALA A 388 31.26 -1.67 26.92
CA ALA A 388 32.13 -2.48 26.07
C ALA A 388 33.37 -1.63 25.72
N SER A 389 34.55 -2.19 25.97
CA SER A 389 35.86 -1.54 25.94
C SER A 389 36.15 -0.75 24.65
N PRO A 390 36.86 0.40 24.73
CA PRO A 390 37.13 1.23 23.55
C PRO A 390 38.29 0.65 22.74
N SER A 391 38.00 0.09 21.56
CA SER A 391 39.01 -0.03 20.50
C SER A 391 39.12 1.32 19.80
N VAL A 392 40.17 2.07 20.14
CA VAL A 392 40.57 3.32 19.50
C VAL A 392 40.85 3.05 18.02
N ILE A 393 40.05 3.62 17.13
CA ILE A 393 40.44 3.86 15.73
C ILE A 393 40.43 5.37 15.53
N SER A 394 41.62 5.96 15.60
CA SER A 394 41.90 7.33 15.19
C SER A 394 41.69 7.47 13.67
N VAL A 395 40.75 8.33 13.26
CA VAL A 395 40.62 8.75 11.86
C VAL A 395 41.35 10.08 11.73
N ASP A 396 42.59 10.00 11.22
CA ASP A 396 43.40 11.16 10.88
C ASP A 396 43.04 11.60 9.44
N SER A 397 42.53 12.82 9.32
CA SER A 397 42.12 13.41 8.04
C SER A 397 43.32 14.06 7.35
N ARG A 398 43.91 13.40 6.34
CA ARG A 398 44.75 14.08 5.34
C ARG A 398 44.52 13.56 3.91
N VAL A 399 44.26 14.54 3.05
CA VAL A 399 44.13 14.52 1.60
C VAL A 399 45.41 14.00 0.93
N SER A 400 45.29 13.12 -0.07
CA SER A 400 46.02 13.20 -1.36
C SER A 400 45.80 11.96 -2.25
N SER A 401 45.59 12.25 -3.52
CA SER A 401 45.55 11.44 -4.74
C SER A 401 46.55 10.29 -4.89
N THR A 402 46.16 9.17 -5.52
CA THR A 402 46.51 8.75 -6.91
C THR A 402 46.28 7.25 -7.16
N GLN A 403 45.88 6.96 -8.41
CA GLN A 403 45.85 5.73 -9.22
C GLN A 403 46.42 4.40 -8.67
N SER A 404 45.68 3.30 -8.88
CA SER A 404 45.97 2.22 -9.87
C SER A 404 45.61 0.78 -9.41
N ASN A 405 44.83 0.11 -10.28
CA ASN A 405 44.80 -1.31 -10.68
C ASN A 405 45.02 -2.49 -9.70
N SER A 406 43.97 -3.33 -9.67
CA SER A 406 43.95 -4.76 -10.07
C SER A 406 43.96 -5.90 -9.02
N THR A 407 42.96 -6.78 -9.23
CA THR A 407 42.93 -8.26 -9.09
C THR A 407 42.79 -8.96 -7.73
N THR A 408 41.64 -9.66 -7.58
CA THR A 408 41.39 -11.04 -7.04
C THR A 408 42.05 -11.42 -5.71
N ARG A 409 41.36 -11.92 -4.67
CA ARG A 409 40.54 -13.15 -4.63
C ARG A 409 40.00 -13.37 -3.18
N ALA A 410 38.92 -14.15 -3.11
CA ALA A 410 38.51 -15.08 -2.05
C ALA A 410 37.67 -14.60 -0.85
N MET A 411 36.46 -15.17 -0.87
CA MET A 411 35.39 -15.33 0.11
C MET A 411 35.84 -15.60 1.56
N SER A 412 35.07 -15.04 2.49
CA SER A 412 34.95 -15.48 3.88
C SER A 412 33.45 -15.46 4.23
N GLU A 413 32.99 -16.57 4.79
CA GLU A 413 31.60 -16.91 5.10
C GLU A 413 31.02 -15.98 6.16
N ALA A 414 29.86 -15.37 5.87
CA ALA A 414 29.04 -14.65 6.84
C ALA A 414 27.78 -15.45 7.11
N SER A 415 27.70 -15.99 8.33
CA SER A 415 26.55 -16.66 8.93
C SER A 415 25.28 -15.83 8.76
N THR A 416 24.37 -16.31 7.92
CA THR A 416 23.04 -15.71 7.73
C THR A 416 22.00 -16.65 8.33
N LEU A 417 21.43 -16.31 9.49
CA LEU A 417 20.23 -16.99 10.00
C LEU A 417 19.01 -16.16 9.56
N ARG A 418 18.25 -16.72 8.62
CA ARG A 418 17.03 -16.15 8.02
C ARG A 418 15.82 -16.41 8.91
N ALA A 419 14.85 -15.48 8.87
CA ALA A 419 13.46 -15.80 9.22
C ALA A 419 12.97 -16.91 8.31
N VAL A 420 12.60 -18.05 8.90
CA VAL A 420 12.25 -19.27 8.17
C VAL A 420 10.86 -19.13 7.56
N SER A 421 10.78 -19.30 6.24
CA SER A 421 9.55 -19.41 5.48
C SER A 421 9.07 -20.86 5.51
N SER A 422 7.75 -21.09 5.58
CA SER A 422 7.13 -22.43 5.51
C SER A 422 7.35 -23.19 4.18
N ASN A 423 8.17 -22.68 3.27
CA ASN A 423 8.59 -23.36 2.04
C ASN A 423 9.97 -24.04 2.12
N GLU A 424 10.60 -24.13 3.29
CA GLU A 424 11.86 -24.87 3.50
C GLU A 424 11.66 -26.23 4.23
N ARG A 425 10.50 -26.89 4.07
CA ARG A 425 10.31 -28.30 4.47
C ARG A 425 9.86 -29.18 3.31
#